data_AF-C3ZCJ5-F1
#
_entry.id   AF-C3ZCJ5-F1
#
_cell.length_a   1.000
_cell.length_b   1.000
_cell.length_c   1.000
_cell.angle_alpha   90.00
_cell.angle_beta   90.00
_cell.angle_gamma   90.00
#
_symmetry.space_group_name_H-M   'P 1'
#
loop_
_entity.id
_entity.type
_entity.pdbx_description
1 polymer ?
#
loop_
_entity_poly.entity_id
_entity_poly.type
_entity_poly.pdbx_seq_one_letter_code
_entity_poly.pdbx_strand_id
1 'polypeptide(L)'
;MSPMHMGKWQKSQAHRDYMGFVLTLNEAVKGKSRTCECHISEPTEKLLGILDTLDRWVDETPPVEQPQRFGNKAYRTWFQRLEENVESLVQPLLPEKYHTAAPEIAVYLREGDMRQHLLHFCAAFLSCVSSQKRTCYPLSSEFSTDHPTIEPKHFPQLDTVQQHHTEYMFLDCIRFINTMKTGPFAEHSHTLWGISGVPYWGKVNSGLIKMYKAEVLNKFPVIQHFLFGSLLSIQPA
;
A
#
# COMPACT_ATOMS: atom_id res chain seq x y z
N MET A 1 2.98 11.62 17.89
CA MET A 1 3.36 12.97 17.39
C MET A 1 2.24 13.98 17.70
N SER A 2 2.47 15.30 17.72
CA SER A 2 1.40 16.33 17.84
C SER A 2 1.45 17.32 16.67
N PRO A 3 0.43 18.17 16.42
CA PRO A 3 0.40 19.04 15.24
C PRO A 3 1.62 19.96 15.09
N MET A 4 2.17 20.46 16.20
CA MET A 4 3.40 21.28 16.23
C MET A 4 4.66 20.55 15.71
N HIS A 5 4.64 19.21 15.68
CA HIS A 5 5.75 18.39 15.21
C HIS A 5 5.73 18.14 13.69
N MET A 6 4.69 18.58 12.96
CA MET A 6 4.61 18.42 11.50
C MET A 6 5.79 19.08 10.77
N GLY A 7 6.27 20.22 11.28
CA GLY A 7 7.45 20.88 10.71
C GLY A 7 8.76 20.09 10.90
N LYS A 8 8.87 19.29 11.98
CA LYS A 8 9.99 18.36 12.17
C LYS A 8 9.89 17.18 11.20
N TRP A 9 8.70 16.59 11.08
CA TRP A 9 8.43 15.52 10.12
C TRP A 9 8.81 15.92 8.69
N GLN A 10 8.32 17.06 8.19
CA GLN A 10 8.58 17.51 6.81
C GLN A 10 10.06 17.73 6.49
N LYS A 11 10.88 18.02 7.51
CA LYS A 11 12.33 18.26 7.39
C LYS A 11 13.17 17.04 7.79
N SER A 12 12.53 15.94 8.17
CA SER A 12 13.21 14.76 8.71
C SER A 12 13.81 13.87 7.63
N GLN A 13 14.85 13.12 8.02
CA GLN A 13 15.48 12.12 7.17
C GLN A 13 14.48 11.04 6.76
N ALA A 14 13.64 10.60 7.69
CA ALA A 14 12.54 9.67 7.44
C ALA A 14 11.61 10.14 6.31
N HIS A 15 11.18 11.41 6.33
CA HIS A 15 10.30 11.94 5.28
C HIS A 15 11.00 11.96 3.91
N ARG A 16 12.28 12.36 3.87
CA ARG A 16 13.05 12.37 2.61
C ARG A 16 13.25 10.96 2.07
N ASP A 17 13.68 10.02 2.89
CA ASP A 17 13.94 8.64 2.49
C ASP A 17 12.66 7.93 2.05
N TYR A 18 11.59 8.08 2.81
CA TYR A 18 10.29 7.51 2.48
C TYR A 18 9.75 8.05 1.14
N MET A 19 9.81 9.37 0.92
CA MET A 19 9.40 9.95 -0.35
C MET A 19 10.32 9.55 -1.50
N GLY A 20 11.63 9.49 -1.28
CA GLY A 20 12.61 9.02 -2.26
C GLY A 20 12.27 7.60 -2.72
N PHE A 21 12.06 6.71 -1.77
CA PHE A 21 11.66 5.33 -2.00
C PHE A 21 10.37 5.21 -2.81
N VAL A 22 9.33 5.99 -2.46
CA VAL A 22 8.06 6.00 -3.21
C VAL A 22 8.24 6.44 -4.66
N LEU A 23 9.04 7.47 -4.89
CA LEU A 23 9.32 7.97 -6.24
C LEU A 23 10.20 7.00 -7.05
N THR A 24 11.17 6.35 -6.40
CA THR A 24 12.02 5.33 -7.03
C THR A 24 11.19 4.14 -7.50
N LEU A 25 10.28 3.60 -6.67
CA LEU A 25 9.40 2.52 -7.14
C LEU A 25 8.43 2.98 -8.22
N ASN A 26 7.89 4.20 -8.10
CA ASN A 26 7.00 4.74 -9.11
C ASN A 26 7.64 4.76 -10.50
N GLU A 27 8.91 5.19 -10.60
CA GLU A 27 9.64 5.17 -11.86
C GLU A 27 10.02 3.74 -12.28
N ALA A 28 10.37 2.86 -11.33
CA ALA A 28 10.77 1.48 -11.62
C ALA A 28 9.67 0.63 -12.28
N VAL A 29 8.39 0.91 -11.98
CA VAL A 29 7.23 0.19 -12.54
C VAL A 29 6.62 0.89 -13.76
N LYS A 30 7.23 1.98 -14.23
CA LYS A 30 6.67 2.77 -15.31
C LYS A 30 6.61 2.00 -16.63
N GLY A 31 5.42 1.94 -17.23
CA GLY A 31 5.18 1.24 -18.49
C GLY A 31 5.25 -0.28 -18.41
N LYS A 32 5.23 -0.86 -17.21
CA LYS A 32 5.32 -2.32 -17.00
C LYS A 32 3.97 -2.86 -16.54
N SER A 33 3.48 -3.92 -17.18
CA SER A 33 2.34 -4.69 -16.68
C SER A 33 2.77 -5.57 -15.50
N ARG A 34 1.81 -6.05 -14.70
CA ARG A 34 2.01 -7.05 -13.66
C ARG A 34 2.54 -8.38 -14.19
N THR A 35 2.27 -8.67 -15.47
CA THR A 35 2.68 -9.89 -16.16
C THR A 35 4.07 -9.78 -16.80
N CYS A 36 4.75 -8.63 -16.67
CA CYS A 36 6.09 -8.48 -17.22
C CYS A 36 7.06 -9.42 -16.49
N GLU A 37 8.00 -9.99 -17.24
CA GLU A 37 9.09 -10.74 -16.63
C GLU A 37 9.90 -9.82 -15.72
N CYS A 38 10.05 -10.22 -14.46
CA CYS A 38 10.85 -9.50 -13.50
C CYS A 38 11.73 -10.48 -12.71
N HIS A 39 12.91 -10.02 -12.32
CA HIS A 39 13.80 -10.79 -11.49
C HIS A 39 13.28 -10.79 -10.04
N ILE A 40 12.95 -11.97 -9.53
CA ILE A 40 12.58 -12.16 -8.12
C ILE A 40 13.87 -12.51 -7.36
N SER A 41 14.27 -11.63 -6.44
CA SER A 41 15.46 -11.86 -5.61
C SER A 41 15.13 -12.73 -4.39
N GLU A 42 16.13 -13.38 -3.80
CA GLU A 42 15.96 -14.20 -2.58
C GLU A 42 15.24 -13.43 -1.44
N PRO A 43 15.56 -12.15 -1.12
CA PRO A 43 14.79 -11.40 -0.13
C PRO A 43 13.32 -11.18 -0.52
N THR A 44 13.03 -11.08 -1.82
CA THR A 44 11.66 -10.94 -2.34
C THR A 44 10.90 -12.25 -2.17
N GLU A 45 11.51 -13.39 -2.50
CA GLU A 45 10.91 -14.71 -2.30
C GLU A 45 10.61 -14.97 -0.81
N LYS A 46 11.56 -14.64 0.07
CA LYS A 46 11.35 -14.76 1.52
C LYS A 46 10.25 -13.83 2.02
N LEU A 47 10.17 -12.60 1.49
CA LEU A 47 9.08 -11.68 1.81
C LEU A 47 7.73 -12.27 1.38
N LEU A 48 7.62 -12.82 0.16
CA LEU A 48 6.41 -13.51 -0.30
C LEU A 48 6.02 -14.67 0.63
N GLY A 49 6.99 -15.46 1.10
CA GLY A 49 6.73 -16.55 2.06
C GLY A 49 6.18 -16.09 3.43
N ILE A 50 6.55 -14.89 3.90
CA ILE A 50 5.92 -14.30 5.09
C ILE A 50 4.45 -14.00 4.80
N LEU A 51 4.14 -13.50 3.61
CA LEU A 51 2.79 -13.10 3.22
C LEU A 51 1.88 -14.31 3.09
N ASP A 52 2.38 -15.39 2.48
CA ASP A 52 1.70 -16.68 2.44
C ASP A 52 1.44 -17.24 3.85
N THR A 53 2.39 -17.01 4.76
CA THR A 53 2.22 -17.39 6.18
C THR A 53 1.11 -16.57 6.85
N LEU A 54 1.08 -15.26 6.63
CA LEU A 54 0.04 -14.37 7.18
C LEU A 54 -1.35 -14.67 6.61
N ASP A 55 -1.42 -14.97 5.31
CA ASP A 55 -2.65 -15.35 4.59
C ASP A 55 -3.20 -16.68 5.11
N ARG A 56 -2.33 -17.70 5.24
CA ARG A 56 -2.70 -18.98 5.86
C ARG A 56 -3.21 -18.81 7.29
N TRP A 57 -2.67 -17.86 8.07
CA TRP A 57 -3.19 -17.60 9.42
C TRP A 57 -4.61 -17.01 9.40
N VAL A 58 -5.03 -16.34 8.33
CA VAL A 58 -6.42 -15.89 8.16
C VAL A 58 -7.34 -17.11 8.06
N ASP A 59 -6.99 -18.10 7.24
CA ASP A 59 -7.75 -19.36 7.12
C ASP A 59 -7.80 -20.14 8.44
N GLU A 60 -6.69 -20.16 9.16
CA GLU A 60 -6.58 -20.80 10.48
C GLU A 60 -7.30 -20.03 11.60
N THR A 61 -7.73 -18.79 11.35
CA THR A 61 -8.41 -17.93 12.33
C THR A 61 -9.78 -17.48 11.80
N PRO A 62 -10.74 -18.41 11.65
CA PRO A 62 -12.03 -18.12 11.02
C PRO A 62 -12.83 -17.06 11.82
N PRO A 63 -13.70 -16.29 11.15
CA PRO A 63 -14.56 -15.32 11.81
C PRO A 63 -15.42 -15.96 12.90
N VAL A 64 -15.51 -15.31 14.06
CA VAL A 64 -16.38 -15.76 15.15
C VAL A 64 -17.72 -15.05 15.11
N GLU A 65 -18.79 -15.75 15.50
CA GLU A 65 -20.09 -15.12 15.71
C GLU A 65 -20.01 -14.09 16.84
N GLN A 66 -20.54 -12.90 16.61
CA GLN A 66 -20.52 -11.82 17.56
C GLN A 66 -21.68 -10.86 17.36
N PRO A 67 -22.17 -10.20 18.43
CA PRO A 67 -23.23 -9.21 18.32
C PRO A 67 -22.78 -7.90 17.63
N GLN A 68 -21.46 -7.66 17.58
CA GLN A 68 -20.91 -6.42 17.04
C GLN A 68 -20.83 -6.46 15.51
N ARG A 69 -21.40 -5.43 14.86
CA ARG A 69 -21.46 -5.31 13.39
C ARG A 69 -20.15 -4.87 12.73
N PHE A 70 -19.21 -4.31 13.48
CA PHE A 70 -17.95 -3.78 12.96
C PHE A 70 -16.75 -4.47 13.59
N GLY A 71 -15.86 -5.01 12.75
CA GLY A 71 -14.61 -5.66 13.15
C GLY A 71 -14.84 -6.99 13.87
N ASN A 72 -14.46 -8.09 13.23
CA ASN A 72 -14.58 -9.42 13.83
C ASN A 72 -13.50 -9.64 14.90
N LYS A 73 -13.86 -10.21 16.07
CA LYS A 73 -12.93 -10.50 17.15
C LYS A 73 -11.82 -11.48 16.75
N ALA A 74 -12.04 -12.34 15.75
CA ALA A 74 -11.03 -13.22 15.18
C ALA A 74 -9.77 -12.46 14.74
N TYR A 75 -9.92 -11.20 14.29
CA TYR A 75 -8.78 -10.35 13.97
C TYR A 75 -7.82 -10.15 15.16
N ARG A 76 -8.33 -10.08 16.40
CA ARG A 76 -7.46 -9.94 17.58
C ARG A 76 -6.64 -11.20 17.82
N THR A 77 -7.23 -12.36 17.60
CA THR A 77 -6.54 -13.65 17.70
C THR A 77 -5.45 -13.76 16.65
N TRP A 78 -5.78 -13.42 15.39
CA TRP A 78 -4.81 -13.37 14.30
C TRP A 78 -3.68 -12.37 14.59
N PHE A 79 -4.02 -11.18 15.08
CA PHE A 79 -3.05 -10.13 15.36
C PHE A 79 -2.15 -10.47 16.54
N GLN A 80 -2.69 -11.06 17.61
CA GLN A 80 -1.87 -11.53 18.73
C GLN A 80 -0.84 -12.56 18.26
N ARG A 81 -1.24 -13.48 17.36
CA ARG A 81 -0.31 -14.43 16.75
C ARG A 81 0.78 -13.71 15.94
N LEU A 82 0.45 -12.65 15.20
CA LEU A 82 1.45 -11.79 14.56
C LEU A 82 2.40 -11.19 15.59
N GLU A 83 1.89 -10.58 16.67
CA GLU A 83 2.73 -9.96 17.70
C GLU A 83 3.73 -10.95 18.33
N GLU A 84 3.30 -12.18 18.58
CA GLU A 84 4.13 -13.22 19.20
C GLU A 84 5.21 -13.78 18.25
N ASN A 85 5.04 -13.62 16.92
CA ASN A 85 5.89 -14.28 15.92
C ASN A 85 6.60 -13.31 14.95
N VAL A 86 6.28 -12.01 14.96
CA VAL A 86 6.73 -11.05 13.94
C VAL A 86 8.25 -10.92 13.83
N GLU A 87 8.98 -10.98 14.95
CA GLU A 87 10.44 -10.90 14.92
C GLU A 87 11.05 -12.15 14.27
N SER A 88 10.53 -13.34 14.60
CA SER A 88 10.94 -14.61 13.98
C SER A 88 10.57 -14.70 12.50
N LEU A 89 9.53 -14.00 12.06
CA LEU A 89 9.18 -13.87 10.64
C LEU A 89 10.18 -12.96 9.90
N VAL A 90 10.59 -11.85 10.53
CA VAL A 90 11.46 -10.85 9.90
C VAL A 90 12.92 -11.28 9.86
N GLN A 91 13.42 -11.92 10.91
CA GLN A 91 14.84 -12.25 11.05
C GLN A 91 15.41 -13.01 9.82
N PRO A 92 14.73 -14.05 9.26
CA PRO A 92 15.22 -14.78 8.08
C PRO A 92 15.31 -13.97 6.79
N LEU A 93 14.64 -12.81 6.70
CA LEU A 93 14.75 -11.88 5.56
C LEU A 93 16.13 -11.25 5.48
N LEU A 94 16.80 -11.13 6.62
CA LEU A 94 18.02 -10.36 6.77
C LEU A 94 19.23 -11.28 6.69
N PRO A 95 20.29 -10.89 5.98
CA PRO A 95 21.62 -11.47 6.19
C PRO A 95 22.00 -11.40 7.68
N GLU A 96 22.76 -12.39 8.16
CA GLU A 96 23.10 -12.54 9.59
C GLU A 96 23.68 -11.25 10.22
N LYS A 97 24.52 -10.53 9.48
CA LYS A 97 25.11 -9.24 9.90
C LYS A 97 24.08 -8.13 10.20
N TYR A 98 22.83 -8.28 9.78
CA TYR A 98 21.74 -7.32 9.99
C TYR A 98 20.66 -7.82 10.94
N HIS A 99 20.82 -8.99 11.58
CA HIS A 99 19.84 -9.50 12.55
C HIS A 99 19.54 -8.51 13.70
N THR A 100 20.50 -7.65 14.07
CA THR A 100 20.28 -6.61 15.08
C THR A 100 19.25 -5.55 14.68
N ALA A 101 18.91 -5.45 13.39
CA ALA A 101 17.85 -4.57 12.89
C ALA A 101 16.46 -5.24 12.90
N ALA A 102 16.38 -6.56 13.10
CA ALA A 102 15.11 -7.31 13.06
C ALA A 102 14.06 -6.77 14.06
N PRO A 103 14.40 -6.40 15.32
CA PRO A 103 13.41 -5.86 16.24
C PRO A 103 12.79 -4.55 15.76
N GLU A 104 13.58 -3.64 15.17
CA GLU A 104 13.05 -2.39 14.62
C GLU A 104 12.17 -2.66 13.39
N ILE A 105 12.60 -3.56 12.50
CA ILE A 105 11.84 -3.91 11.29
C ILE A 105 10.52 -4.60 11.64
N ALA A 106 10.52 -5.46 12.66
CA ALA A 106 9.34 -6.15 13.15
C ALA A 106 8.25 -5.17 13.64
N VAL A 107 8.64 -4.05 14.26
CA VAL A 107 7.68 -2.99 14.65
C VAL A 107 6.97 -2.43 13.42
N TYR A 108 7.69 -2.18 12.33
CA TYR A 108 7.09 -1.67 11.09
C TYR A 108 6.12 -2.67 10.43
N LEU A 109 6.42 -3.98 10.49
CA LEU A 109 5.52 -5.02 9.99
C LEU A 109 4.27 -5.16 10.87
N ARG A 110 4.44 -5.20 12.19
CA ARG A 110 3.34 -5.29 13.18
C ARG A 110 2.39 -4.10 13.09
N GLU A 111 2.95 -2.89 13.13
CA GLU A 111 2.18 -1.64 13.11
C GLU A 111 1.71 -1.27 11.70
N GLY A 112 2.31 -1.89 10.68
CA GLY A 112 1.88 -1.80 9.30
C GLY A 112 0.43 -2.25 9.11
N ASP A 113 -0.02 -3.25 9.87
CA ASP A 113 -1.39 -3.75 9.84
C ASP A 113 -2.36 -2.92 10.72
N MET A 114 -1.85 -2.32 11.80
CA MET A 114 -2.62 -1.40 12.64
C MET A 114 -2.33 0.07 12.34
N ARG A 115 -3.07 0.61 11.37
CA ARG A 115 -3.27 2.06 11.10
C ARG A 115 -2.17 2.71 10.24
N GLN A 116 -2.30 2.45 8.94
CA GLN A 116 -2.38 3.49 7.91
C GLN A 116 -1.11 3.91 7.14
N HIS A 117 0.13 3.43 7.37
CA HIS A 117 1.28 4.07 6.66
C HIS A 117 2.40 3.22 6.08
N LEU A 118 2.98 2.27 6.81
CA LEU A 118 4.20 1.61 6.31
C LEU A 118 3.91 0.37 5.46
N LEU A 119 2.82 -0.32 5.75
CA LEU A 119 2.36 -1.40 4.88
C LEU A 119 1.74 -0.86 3.60
N HIS A 120 1.32 0.40 3.43
CA HIS A 120 0.75 0.82 2.12
C HIS A 120 1.70 0.71 0.93
N PHE A 121 2.99 0.50 1.17
CA PHE A 121 3.96 0.26 0.11
C PHE A 121 4.06 -1.22 -0.28
N CYS A 122 4.15 -2.12 0.71
CA CYS A 122 4.11 -3.58 0.47
C CYS A 122 2.68 -4.08 0.27
N ALA A 123 1.69 -3.49 0.92
CA ALA A 123 0.26 -3.67 0.76
C ALA A 123 -0.35 -2.89 -0.40
N ALA A 124 0.35 -2.00 -1.09
CA ALA A 124 -0.04 -1.75 -2.48
C ALA A 124 0.21 -3.02 -3.31
N PHE A 125 1.32 -3.72 -3.04
CA PHE A 125 1.65 -5.02 -3.63
C PHE A 125 0.76 -6.18 -3.11
N LEU A 126 0.27 -6.11 -1.86
CA LEU A 126 -0.47 -7.19 -1.16
C LEU A 126 -1.95 -6.94 -0.86
N SER A 127 -2.45 -5.71 -0.95
CA SER A 127 -3.90 -5.43 -0.91
C SER A 127 -4.62 -6.02 -2.13
N CYS A 128 -3.85 -6.56 -3.07
CA CYS A 128 -4.31 -7.45 -4.12
C CYS A 128 -4.68 -8.87 -3.63
N VAL A 129 -4.22 -9.30 -2.45
CA VAL A 129 -4.41 -10.67 -1.92
C VAL A 129 -5.53 -10.76 -0.89
N SER A 130 -5.78 -9.73 -0.06
CA SER A 130 -6.89 -9.78 0.90
C SER A 130 -7.62 -8.44 1.02
N SER A 131 -8.92 -8.51 0.74
CA SER A 131 -9.85 -7.40 0.66
C SER A 131 -9.74 -6.40 1.83
N GLN A 132 -9.80 -5.11 1.48
CA GLN A 132 -10.43 -4.01 2.24
C GLN A 132 -9.53 -3.15 3.15
N LYS A 133 -8.89 -2.10 2.59
CA LYS A 133 -9.05 -0.66 2.97
C LYS A 133 -8.10 0.28 2.17
N ARG A 134 -8.67 1.43 1.77
CA ARG A 134 -8.12 2.67 1.18
C ARG A 134 -6.59 2.83 1.36
N THR A 135 -5.76 3.05 0.33
CA THR A 135 -5.60 4.32 -0.41
C THR A 135 -4.81 4.08 -1.71
N CYS A 136 -5.13 4.83 -2.78
CA CYS A 136 -4.45 4.77 -4.08
C CYS A 136 -3.11 5.53 -4.02
N TYR A 137 -1.98 4.81 -3.98
CA TYR A 137 -0.62 5.35 -4.25
C TYR A 137 -0.16 4.85 -5.62
N PRO A 138 1.01 5.24 -6.18
CA PRO A 138 1.10 5.63 -7.57
C PRO A 138 1.22 4.41 -8.50
N LEU A 139 0.11 3.68 -8.58
CA LEU A 139 -0.12 2.49 -9.37
C LEU A 139 -0.37 2.85 -10.83
N SER A 140 -0.68 4.11 -11.15
CA SER A 140 -0.85 4.56 -12.53
C SER A 140 0.47 4.75 -13.30
N SER A 141 1.64 4.56 -12.68
CA SER A 141 2.91 4.60 -13.43
C SER A 141 2.99 3.49 -14.46
N GLU A 142 2.37 2.35 -14.22
CA GLU A 142 2.23 1.26 -15.20
C GLU A 142 1.63 1.76 -16.52
N PHE A 143 0.81 2.82 -16.48
CA PHE A 143 0.23 3.48 -17.65
C PHE A 143 0.94 4.77 -18.09
N SER A 144 1.99 5.21 -17.40
CA SER A 144 2.61 6.53 -17.61
C SER A 144 3.53 6.65 -18.83
N THR A 145 3.83 5.55 -19.52
CA THR A 145 4.13 5.58 -20.96
C THR A 145 2.79 5.45 -21.67
N ASP A 146 2.36 6.46 -22.43
CA ASP A 146 1.03 6.52 -23.04
C ASP A 146 0.58 5.14 -23.54
N HIS A 147 -0.27 4.48 -22.74
CA HIS A 147 -0.72 3.14 -23.06
C HIS A 147 -1.47 3.23 -24.38
N PRO A 148 -1.12 2.42 -25.40
CA PRO A 148 -1.56 2.64 -26.76
C PRO A 148 -3.09 2.62 -26.92
N THR A 149 -3.80 2.01 -25.96
CA THR A 149 -5.25 1.80 -26.03
C THR A 149 -6.05 2.24 -24.81
N ILE A 150 -5.43 2.41 -23.63
CA ILE A 150 -6.15 2.66 -22.37
C ILE A 150 -5.78 4.05 -21.88
N GLU A 151 -6.69 5.00 -22.06
CA GLU A 151 -6.64 6.33 -21.44
C GLU A 151 -7.35 6.38 -20.07
N PRO A 152 -7.10 7.41 -19.23
CA PRO A 152 -7.78 7.57 -17.93
C PRO A 152 -9.31 7.54 -18.00
N LYS A 153 -9.93 7.99 -19.10
CA LYS A 153 -11.40 7.98 -19.25
C LYS A 153 -12.01 6.56 -19.25
N HIS A 154 -11.20 5.52 -19.46
CA HIS A 154 -11.68 4.15 -19.55
C HIS A 154 -11.73 3.42 -18.21
N PHE A 155 -10.93 3.81 -17.20
CA PHE A 155 -10.92 3.05 -15.95
C PHE A 155 -12.27 3.01 -15.20
N PRO A 156 -13.20 3.98 -15.32
CA PRO A 156 -14.54 3.82 -14.76
C PRO A 156 -15.43 2.82 -15.50
N GLN A 157 -15.04 2.37 -16.70
CA GLN A 157 -15.83 1.47 -17.54
C GLN A 157 -15.62 0.02 -17.11
N LEU A 158 -16.72 -0.68 -16.83
CA LEU A 158 -16.68 -2.07 -16.36
C LEU A 158 -15.95 -2.99 -17.33
N ASP A 159 -16.19 -2.86 -18.65
CA ASP A 159 -15.58 -3.73 -19.65
C ASP A 159 -14.05 -3.61 -19.67
N THR A 160 -13.52 -2.38 -19.66
CA THR A 160 -12.07 -2.13 -19.60
C THR A 160 -11.47 -2.75 -18.34
N VAL A 161 -12.14 -2.58 -17.20
CA VAL A 161 -11.68 -3.14 -15.92
C VAL A 161 -11.68 -4.67 -15.97
N GLN A 162 -12.75 -5.30 -16.44
CA GLN A 162 -12.83 -6.76 -16.51
C GLN A 162 -11.77 -7.34 -17.45
N GLN A 163 -11.51 -6.68 -18.59
CA GLN A 163 -10.53 -7.14 -19.57
C GLN A 163 -9.08 -7.04 -19.09
N HIS A 164 -8.74 -6.01 -18.31
CA HIS A 164 -7.33 -5.65 -18.07
C HIS A 164 -6.90 -5.62 -16.60
N HIS A 165 -7.78 -5.90 -15.64
CA HIS A 165 -7.43 -5.85 -14.21
C HIS A 165 -6.30 -6.81 -13.80
N THR A 166 -6.13 -7.95 -14.47
CA THR A 166 -5.04 -8.89 -14.18
C THR A 166 -3.67 -8.34 -14.60
N GLU A 167 -3.65 -7.44 -15.59
CA GLU A 167 -2.42 -6.85 -16.14
C GLU A 167 -2.00 -5.59 -15.39
N TYR A 168 -2.95 -4.86 -14.79
CA TYR A 168 -2.71 -3.53 -14.23
C TYR A 168 -3.28 -3.39 -12.84
N MET A 169 -2.42 -3.08 -11.87
CA MET A 169 -2.78 -3.00 -10.45
C MET A 169 -3.78 -1.89 -10.16
N PHE A 170 -3.70 -0.77 -10.89
CA PHE A 170 -4.68 0.30 -10.78
C PHE A 170 -6.07 -0.17 -11.21
N LEU A 171 -6.19 -0.95 -12.29
CA LEU A 171 -7.48 -1.50 -12.74
C LEU A 171 -8.02 -2.58 -11.80
N ASP A 172 -7.16 -3.39 -11.19
CA ASP A 172 -7.58 -4.33 -10.14
C ASP A 172 -8.13 -3.62 -8.90
N CYS A 173 -7.54 -2.48 -8.53
CA CYS A 173 -8.10 -1.62 -7.48
C CYS A 173 -9.50 -1.09 -7.87
N ILE A 174 -9.72 -0.71 -9.13
CA ILE A 174 -11.04 -0.29 -9.60
C ILE A 174 -12.04 -1.46 -9.58
N ARG A 175 -11.63 -2.65 -10.02
CA ARG A 175 -12.45 -3.86 -9.95
C ARG A 175 -12.90 -4.11 -8.51
N PHE A 176 -11.97 -4.06 -7.56
CA PHE A 176 -12.29 -4.21 -6.14
C PHE A 176 -13.26 -3.15 -5.61
N ILE A 177 -13.13 -1.89 -6.04
CA ILE A 177 -14.10 -0.84 -5.68
C ILE A 177 -15.50 -1.22 -6.18
N ASN A 178 -15.60 -1.72 -7.41
CA ASN A 178 -16.87 -2.11 -8.03
C ASN A 178 -17.49 -3.37 -7.38
N THR A 179 -16.69 -4.25 -6.76
CA THR A 179 -17.23 -5.37 -5.97
C THR A 179 -17.71 -4.95 -4.58
N MET A 180 -17.11 -3.88 -4.02
CA MET A 180 -17.40 -3.42 -2.66
C MET A 180 -18.50 -2.37 -2.57
N LYS A 181 -18.79 -1.67 -3.67
CA LYS A 181 -19.75 -0.58 -3.72
C LYS A 181 -20.77 -0.83 -4.83
N THR A 182 -22.01 -0.51 -4.54
CA THR A 182 -23.12 -0.64 -5.48
C THR A 182 -23.53 0.73 -6.00
N GLY A 183 -24.00 0.79 -7.25
CA GLY A 183 -24.48 2.01 -7.90
C GLY A 183 -23.48 2.59 -8.90
N PRO A 184 -23.81 3.73 -9.53
CA PRO A 184 -22.93 4.38 -10.51
C PRO A 184 -21.59 4.80 -9.91
N PHE A 185 -20.50 4.54 -10.64
CA PHE A 185 -19.14 4.84 -10.17
C PHE A 185 -18.94 6.31 -9.76
N ALA A 186 -19.55 7.23 -10.51
CA ALA A 186 -19.49 8.67 -10.24
C ALA A 186 -20.07 9.05 -8.86
N GLU A 187 -21.07 8.33 -8.38
CA GLU A 187 -21.75 8.62 -7.11
C GLU A 187 -20.92 8.16 -5.92
N HIS A 188 -20.38 6.94 -5.98
CA HIS A 188 -19.71 6.33 -4.84
C HIS A 188 -18.18 6.56 -4.83
N SER A 189 -17.62 7.04 -5.94
CA SER A 189 -16.18 7.26 -6.15
C SER A 189 -15.89 8.59 -6.87
N HIS A 190 -16.57 9.66 -6.49
CA HIS A 190 -16.50 10.99 -7.12
C HIS A 190 -15.08 11.51 -7.39
N THR A 191 -14.13 11.38 -6.45
CA THR A 191 -12.74 11.82 -6.68
C THR A 191 -12.06 11.05 -7.82
N LEU A 192 -12.24 9.73 -7.87
CA LEU A 192 -11.71 8.90 -8.95
C LEU A 192 -12.43 9.22 -10.26
N TRP A 193 -13.73 9.45 -10.23
CA TRP A 193 -14.47 9.93 -11.41
C TRP A 193 -13.94 11.26 -11.95
N GLY A 194 -13.58 12.21 -11.08
CA GLY A 194 -12.91 13.45 -11.53
C GLY A 194 -11.55 13.19 -12.18
N ILE A 195 -10.80 12.21 -11.69
CA ILE A 195 -9.49 11.82 -12.24
C ILE A 195 -9.62 11.17 -13.62
N SER A 196 -10.72 10.50 -13.95
CA SER A 196 -10.91 9.90 -15.28
C SER A 196 -11.03 10.96 -16.38
N GLY A 197 -11.33 12.22 -16.04
CA GLY A 197 -11.32 13.35 -16.97
C GLY A 197 -9.93 13.93 -17.26
N VAL A 198 -8.86 13.41 -16.64
CA VAL A 198 -7.48 13.87 -16.88
C VAL A 198 -6.99 13.33 -18.23
N PRO A 199 -6.32 14.14 -19.07
CA PRO A 199 -6.07 13.80 -20.48
C PRO A 199 -5.12 12.61 -20.71
N TYR A 200 -4.15 12.37 -19.82
CA TYR A 200 -3.18 11.27 -19.97
C TYR A 200 -2.61 10.84 -18.62
N TRP A 201 -2.11 9.60 -18.56
CA TRP A 201 -1.69 8.94 -17.32
C TRP A 201 -0.50 9.58 -16.63
N GLY A 202 0.46 10.15 -17.36
CA GLY A 202 1.56 10.92 -16.75
C GLY A 202 1.04 12.09 -15.89
N LYS A 203 -0.06 12.75 -16.31
CA LYS A 203 -0.71 13.80 -15.52
C LYS A 203 -1.51 13.23 -14.35
N VAL A 204 -2.15 12.06 -14.51
CA VAL A 204 -2.78 11.34 -13.40
C VAL A 204 -1.74 10.99 -12.32
N ASN A 205 -0.63 10.37 -12.71
CA ASN A 205 0.44 9.95 -11.80
C ASN A 205 1.03 11.15 -11.02
N SER A 206 1.41 12.22 -11.72
CA SER A 206 1.94 13.42 -11.05
C SER A 206 0.91 14.11 -10.15
N GLY A 207 -0.37 14.08 -10.52
CA GLY A 207 -1.48 14.55 -9.69
C GLY A 207 -1.65 13.71 -8.42
N LEU A 208 -1.64 12.38 -8.53
CA LEU A 208 -1.75 11.44 -7.41
C LEU A 208 -0.57 11.56 -6.45
N ILE A 209 0.66 11.76 -6.94
CA ILE A 209 1.84 12.00 -6.08
C ILE A 209 1.69 13.32 -5.30
N LYS A 210 1.19 14.38 -5.94
CA LYS A 210 0.94 15.66 -5.24
C LYS A 210 -0.16 15.51 -4.19
N MET A 211 -1.25 14.82 -4.54
CA MET A 211 -2.35 14.53 -3.63
C MET A 211 -1.86 13.68 -2.45
N TYR A 212 -1.00 12.69 -2.67
CA TYR A 212 -0.42 11.88 -1.61
C TYR A 212 0.36 12.72 -0.60
N LYS A 213 1.25 13.60 -1.10
CA LYS A 213 2.00 14.51 -0.23
C LYS A 213 1.05 15.40 0.60
N ALA A 214 0.00 15.95 -0.01
CA ALA A 214 -0.91 16.88 0.64
C ALA A 214 -1.86 16.20 1.64
N GLU A 215 -2.52 15.13 1.23
CA GLU A 215 -3.63 14.52 1.96
C GLU A 215 -3.19 13.43 2.93
N VAL A 216 -1.92 12.98 2.83
CA VAL A 216 -1.40 11.89 3.67
C VAL A 216 -0.19 12.35 4.45
N LEU A 217 0.91 12.67 3.77
CA LEU A 217 2.17 12.99 4.46
C LEU A 217 2.12 14.34 5.16
N ASN A 218 1.35 15.29 4.65
CA ASN A 218 1.13 16.60 5.27
C ASN A 218 -0.13 16.66 6.12
N LYS A 219 -0.77 15.50 6.39
CA LYS A 219 -1.99 15.46 7.18
C LYS A 219 -1.73 14.84 8.55
N PHE A 220 -1.74 15.68 9.58
CA PHE A 220 -1.41 15.25 10.95
C PHE A 220 -2.21 14.02 11.42
N PRO A 221 -3.56 13.98 11.31
CA PRO A 221 -4.33 12.81 11.78
C PRO A 221 -3.92 11.49 11.10
N VAL A 222 -3.33 11.61 9.92
CA VAL A 222 -2.90 10.50 9.08
C VAL A 222 -1.49 10.10 9.53
N ILE A 223 -0.51 11.01 9.46
CA ILE A 223 0.90 10.70 9.74
C ILE A 223 1.28 10.65 11.23
N GLN A 224 0.37 10.95 12.17
CA GLN A 224 0.65 10.97 13.62
C GLN A 224 1.16 9.64 14.20
N HIS A 225 0.87 8.53 13.50
CA HIS A 225 1.26 7.17 13.84
C HIS A 225 2.53 6.70 13.10
N PHE A 226 3.16 7.55 12.31
CA PHE A 226 4.44 7.22 11.70
C PHE A 226 5.49 7.01 12.80
N LEU A 227 6.20 5.89 12.71
CA LEU A 227 7.18 5.47 13.70
C LEU A 227 8.57 5.88 13.25
N PHE A 228 9.40 6.26 14.23
CA PHE A 228 10.75 6.71 13.99
C PHE A 228 11.72 5.83 14.77
N GLY A 229 12.85 5.52 14.14
CA GLY A 229 13.89 4.69 14.70
C GLY A 229 15.24 5.01 14.07
N SER A 230 16.14 4.04 14.06
CA SER A 230 17.45 4.20 13.42
C SER A 230 17.35 4.15 11.88
N LEU A 231 16.39 3.39 11.34
CA LEU A 231 16.17 3.25 9.89
C LEU A 231 15.39 4.43 9.31
N LEU A 232 14.41 4.94 10.05
CA LEU A 232 13.60 6.09 9.67
C LEU A 232 13.71 7.18 10.74
N SER A 233 14.71 8.04 10.61
CA SER A 233 15.05 9.03 11.65
C SER A 233 14.22 10.32 11.53
N ILE A 234 13.70 10.81 12.67
CA ILE A 234 13.05 12.13 12.77
C ILE A 234 14.06 13.29 12.69
N GLN A 235 15.36 13.00 12.75
CA GLN A 235 16.39 14.04 12.73
C GLN A 235 16.38 14.80 11.41
N PRO A 236 16.76 16.10 11.44
CA PRO A 236 16.91 16.88 10.23
C PRO A 236 17.84 16.16 9.26
N ALA A 237 17.44 16.26 8.03
CA ALA A 237 17.97 15.53 6.93
C ALA A 237 19.09 16.36 6.30
#